data_AF-A0A6J2K500-F1
#
_entry.id   AF-A0A6J2K500-F1
#
_cell.length_a   1.000
_cell.length_b   1.000
_cell.length_c   1.000
_cell.angle_alpha   90.00
_cell.angle_beta   90.00
_cell.angle_gamma   90.00
#
_symmetry.space_group_name_H-M   'P 1'
#
loop_
_entity.id
_entity.type
_entity.pdbx_description
1 polymer ?
#
loop_
_entity_poly.entity_id
_entity_poly.type
_entity_poly.pdbx_seq_one_letter_code
_entity_poly.pdbx_strand_id
1 'polypeptide(L)'
;MKPKYVTNIKLVLFLRFLCGYYYEMEIPRRLKTVAKAYCIFFLLFYLILHHLYCSFSNHTAKWSLYLEYSIYVFMSLYSKKMYLMDYYTSSRIIDFEPHSRIYKKLNIYLAILIPFLVVLKIVNMVTFCLSKSFNCWSWVSLLHNLLWNFTVLGRIPPVFVFALLFCRARIIRRTLEDFGIDHGQTGKYSTKKFIQMYETLVDGFKKTEHPSKQLLTVFLLCSTPKLILETFLMLNKIKESGPIVEKLAVYAIETFYTHLFFVVSSILFDLINVDLQRIKILIVEKRMKTKNLKHRNEVEKLFQFVQSQTIECTLWRVLSLNVRNILSFVSFAVTTIIAVLQIKNNNIY
;
A
#
# COMPACT_ATOMS: atom_id res chain seq x y z
N MET A 1 -30.76 3.39 -6.10
CA MET A 1 -30.04 4.57 -5.54
C MET A 1 -28.56 4.41 -5.92
N LYS A 2 -27.92 5.39 -6.57
CA LYS A 2 -26.49 5.25 -6.98
C LYS A 2 -25.58 5.22 -5.74
N PRO A 3 -24.57 4.34 -5.67
CA PRO A 3 -23.65 4.29 -4.54
C PRO A 3 -22.89 5.63 -4.41
N LYS A 4 -22.85 6.18 -3.20
CA LYS A 4 -22.06 7.38 -2.88
C LYS A 4 -20.69 6.95 -2.38
N TYR A 5 -19.62 7.41 -3.02
CA TYR A 5 -18.25 7.11 -2.60
C TYR A 5 -17.80 8.06 -1.51
N VAL A 6 -16.95 7.55 -0.61
CA VAL A 6 -16.38 8.32 0.50
C VAL A 6 -15.36 9.37 0.01
N THR A 7 -14.58 9.03 -1.02
CA THR A 7 -13.59 9.91 -1.65
C THR A 7 -13.62 9.76 -3.18
N ASN A 8 -13.04 10.72 -3.90
CA ASN A 8 -12.97 10.69 -5.36
C ASN A 8 -11.82 9.78 -5.84
N ILE A 9 -11.98 8.47 -5.66
CA ILE A 9 -11.01 7.47 -6.11
C ILE A 9 -11.02 7.25 -7.63
N LYS A 10 -12.03 7.77 -8.33
CA LYS A 10 -12.24 7.54 -9.78
C LYS A 10 -11.06 8.01 -10.61
N LEU A 11 -10.50 9.18 -10.29
CA LEU A 11 -9.33 9.71 -11.00
C LEU A 11 -8.15 8.74 -10.92
N VAL A 12 -7.88 8.19 -9.73
CA VAL A 12 -6.77 7.26 -9.53
C VAL A 12 -6.99 5.95 -10.27
N LEU A 13 -8.22 5.43 -10.23
CA LEU A 13 -8.56 4.21 -10.96
C LEU A 13 -8.45 4.41 -12.47
N PHE A 14 -8.87 5.56 -12.96
CA PHE A 14 -8.72 5.93 -14.36
C PHE A 14 -7.24 6.01 -14.77
N LEU A 15 -6.39 6.68 -13.98
CA LEU A 15 -4.94 6.70 -14.22
C LEU A 15 -4.34 5.29 -14.24
N ARG A 16 -4.77 4.41 -13.31
CA ARG A 16 -4.34 3.00 -13.30
C ARG A 16 -4.79 2.25 -14.55
N PHE A 17 -6.01 2.52 -15.04
CA PHE A 17 -6.50 1.93 -16.27
C PHE A 17 -5.70 2.36 -17.49
N LEU A 18 -5.35 3.65 -17.61
CA LEU A 18 -4.45 4.12 -18.67
C LEU A 18 -3.13 3.34 -18.69
N CYS A 19 -2.64 2.93 -17.53
CA CYS A 19 -1.41 2.14 -17.38
C CYS A 19 -1.61 0.61 -17.51
N GLY A 20 -2.74 0.17 -18.05
CA GLY A 20 -3.02 -1.25 -18.33
C GLY A 20 -3.65 -2.02 -17.16
N TYR A 21 -3.93 -1.40 -16.01
CA TYR A 21 -4.60 -2.07 -14.90
C TYR A 21 -6.11 -2.04 -15.05
N TYR A 22 -6.70 -3.18 -15.36
CA TYR A 22 -8.14 -3.29 -15.49
C TYR A 22 -8.85 -2.97 -14.16
N TYR A 23 -9.94 -2.22 -14.26
CA TYR A 23 -10.96 -2.13 -13.22
C TYR A 23 -12.34 -2.18 -13.86
N GLU A 24 -13.31 -2.74 -13.14
CA GLU A 24 -14.65 -2.91 -13.67
C GLU A 24 -15.41 -1.57 -13.64
N MET A 25 -15.59 -0.97 -14.81
CA MET A 25 -16.42 0.22 -15.01
C MET A 25 -17.89 -0.16 -15.20
N GLU A 26 -18.80 0.75 -14.80
CA GLU A 26 -20.24 0.66 -15.08
C GLU A 26 -20.53 0.98 -16.57
N ILE A 27 -19.94 0.21 -17.49
CA ILE A 27 -20.06 0.37 -18.95
C ILE A 27 -20.74 -0.86 -19.58
N PRO A 28 -21.37 -0.70 -20.76
CA PRO A 28 -21.93 -1.81 -21.53
C PRO A 28 -20.97 -2.99 -21.73
N ARG A 29 -21.51 -4.21 -21.80
CA ARG A 29 -20.73 -5.46 -21.91
C ARG A 29 -19.68 -5.44 -23.04
N ARG A 30 -20.02 -4.87 -24.21
CA ARG A 30 -19.09 -4.74 -25.34
C ARG A 30 -17.86 -3.91 -25.00
N LEU A 31 -18.06 -2.77 -24.34
CA LEU A 31 -16.95 -1.90 -23.92
C LEU A 31 -16.09 -2.53 -22.81
N LYS A 32 -16.68 -3.38 -21.95
CA LYS A 32 -15.90 -4.17 -20.98
C LYS A 32 -14.93 -5.12 -21.67
N THR A 33 -15.36 -5.79 -22.75
CA THR A 33 -14.48 -6.67 -23.54
C THR A 33 -13.34 -5.87 -24.20
N VAL A 34 -13.65 -4.72 -24.77
CA VAL A 34 -12.63 -3.81 -25.36
C VAL A 34 -11.63 -3.35 -24.31
N ALA A 35 -12.10 -2.96 -23.11
CA ALA A 35 -11.23 -2.54 -22.02
C ALA A 35 -10.29 -3.67 -21.53
N LYS A 36 -10.76 -4.92 -21.48
CA LYS A 36 -9.90 -6.07 -21.17
C LYS A 36 -8.88 -6.33 -22.27
N ALA A 37 -9.31 -6.28 -23.54
CA ALA A 37 -8.43 -6.44 -24.68
C ALA A 37 -7.33 -5.36 -24.69
N TYR A 38 -7.68 -4.11 -24.36
CA TYR A 38 -6.71 -3.03 -24.17
C TYR A 38 -5.64 -3.37 -23.12
N CYS A 39 -6.04 -3.84 -21.93
CA CYS A 39 -5.08 -4.22 -20.89
C CYS A 39 -4.15 -5.38 -21.33
N ILE A 40 -4.68 -6.36 -22.06
CA ILE A 40 -3.87 -7.47 -22.61
C ILE A 40 -2.91 -6.96 -23.69
N PHE A 41 -3.40 -6.14 -24.62
CA PHE A 41 -2.57 -5.54 -25.67
C PHE A 41 -1.45 -4.67 -25.07
N PHE A 42 -1.78 -3.88 -24.03
CA PHE A 42 -0.81 -3.07 -23.32
C PHE A 42 0.27 -3.93 -22.65
N LEU A 43 -0.11 -5.05 -22.03
CA LEU A 43 0.83 -6.01 -21.47
C LEU A 43 1.74 -6.63 -22.54
N LEU A 44 1.18 -7.01 -23.70
CA LEU A 44 1.98 -7.55 -24.81
C LEU A 44 2.96 -6.50 -25.35
N PHE A 45 2.50 -5.27 -25.55
CA PHE A 45 3.35 -4.15 -25.95
C PHE A 45 4.49 -3.91 -24.95
N TYR A 46 4.18 -3.96 -23.66
CA TYR A 46 5.15 -3.86 -22.58
C TYR A 46 6.23 -4.96 -22.64
N LEU A 47 5.82 -6.21 -22.90
CA LEU A 47 6.74 -7.35 -23.03
C LEU A 47 7.58 -7.29 -24.32
N ILE A 48 7.04 -6.78 -25.43
CA ILE A 48 7.80 -6.59 -26.67
C ILE A 48 8.88 -5.52 -26.46
N LEU A 49 8.51 -4.38 -25.87
CA LEU A 49 9.45 -3.33 -25.52
C LEU A 49 10.54 -3.83 -24.57
N HIS A 50 10.16 -4.69 -23.62
CA HIS A 50 11.14 -5.35 -22.75
C HIS A 50 12.16 -6.12 -23.57
N HIS A 51 11.69 -7.00 -24.45
CA HIS A 51 12.55 -7.88 -25.23
C HIS A 51 13.54 -7.07 -26.07
N LEU A 52 13.05 -6.03 -26.75
CA LEU A 52 13.87 -5.12 -27.52
C LEU A 52 14.93 -4.42 -26.65
N TYR A 53 14.56 -3.92 -25.46
CA TYR A 53 15.50 -3.24 -24.58
C TYR A 53 16.49 -4.19 -23.88
N CYS A 54 16.06 -5.39 -23.53
CA CYS A 54 16.91 -6.36 -22.85
C CYS A 54 17.99 -6.91 -23.76
N SER A 55 17.73 -7.04 -25.06
CA SER A 55 18.77 -7.39 -26.05
C SER A 55 20.00 -6.47 -26.00
N PHE A 56 19.90 -5.28 -25.39
CA PHE A 56 20.99 -4.32 -25.27
C PHE A 56 21.71 -4.30 -23.90
N SER A 57 21.25 -5.03 -22.86
CA SER A 57 21.82 -4.85 -21.51
C SER A 57 21.55 -6.01 -20.53
N ASN A 58 22.58 -6.33 -19.71
CA ASN A 58 22.56 -7.35 -18.64
C ASN A 58 21.27 -7.38 -17.79
N HIS A 59 20.83 -8.61 -17.53
CA HIS A 59 19.42 -8.98 -17.66
C HIS A 59 18.64 -9.14 -16.34
N THR A 60 19.24 -9.51 -15.22
CA THR A 60 18.49 -10.11 -14.09
C THR A 60 17.61 -9.13 -13.29
N ALA A 61 18.13 -7.95 -12.93
CA ALA A 61 17.36 -6.96 -12.15
C ALA A 61 16.19 -6.35 -12.95
N LYS A 62 16.25 -6.40 -14.28
CA LYS A 62 15.19 -5.89 -15.16
C LYS A 62 14.02 -6.87 -15.17
N TRP A 63 14.27 -8.16 -15.36
CA TRP A 63 13.23 -9.21 -15.43
C TRP A 63 12.26 -9.20 -14.24
N SER A 64 12.74 -8.96 -13.02
CA SER A 64 11.89 -8.94 -11.83
C SER A 64 10.80 -7.85 -11.90
N LEU A 65 11.11 -6.70 -12.49
CA LEU A 65 10.15 -5.60 -12.63
C LEU A 65 9.06 -5.92 -13.67
N TYR A 66 9.43 -6.59 -14.76
CA TYR A 66 8.46 -7.03 -15.77
C TYR A 66 7.55 -8.12 -15.24
N LEU A 67 8.11 -9.04 -14.48
CA LEU A 67 7.35 -10.08 -13.79
C LEU A 67 6.39 -9.45 -12.77
N GLU A 68 6.84 -8.48 -11.98
CA GLU A 68 5.98 -7.74 -11.04
C GLU A 68 4.82 -7.04 -11.76
N TYR A 69 5.11 -6.27 -12.82
CA TYR A 69 4.10 -5.57 -13.61
C TYR A 69 3.08 -6.56 -14.22
N SER A 70 3.57 -7.65 -14.82
CA SER A 70 2.73 -8.68 -15.43
C SER A 70 1.79 -9.30 -14.41
N ILE A 71 2.30 -9.68 -13.23
CA ILE A 71 1.48 -10.22 -12.15
C ILE A 71 0.43 -9.20 -11.70
N TYR A 72 0.78 -7.91 -11.60
CA TYR A 72 -0.21 -6.87 -11.25
C TYR A 72 -1.30 -6.69 -12.31
N VAL A 73 -0.98 -6.76 -13.60
CA VAL A 73 -1.97 -6.73 -14.67
C VAL A 73 -2.86 -7.98 -14.60
N PHE A 74 -2.28 -9.18 -14.47
CA PHE A 74 -3.06 -10.42 -14.33
C PHE A 74 -3.97 -10.40 -13.10
N MET A 75 -3.45 -9.96 -11.95
CA MET A 75 -4.22 -9.75 -10.73
C MET A 75 -5.35 -8.75 -10.95
N SER A 76 -5.12 -7.68 -11.72
CA SER A 76 -6.14 -6.68 -12.06
C SER A 76 -7.25 -7.22 -12.97
N LEU A 77 -6.90 -8.10 -13.91
CA LEU A 77 -7.85 -8.76 -14.81
C LEU A 77 -8.64 -9.86 -14.12
N TYR A 78 -7.98 -10.65 -13.26
CA TYR A 78 -8.56 -11.83 -12.62
C TYR A 78 -9.43 -11.47 -11.42
N SER A 79 -8.94 -10.59 -10.54
CA SER A 79 -9.82 -10.07 -9.49
C SER A 79 -10.84 -9.18 -10.18
N LYS A 80 -12.08 -9.64 -10.27
CA LYS A 80 -13.23 -8.88 -10.77
C LYS A 80 -13.48 -7.71 -9.81
N LYS A 81 -12.63 -6.67 -9.87
CA LYS A 81 -12.38 -5.66 -8.80
C LYS A 81 -13.55 -4.70 -8.53
N MET A 82 -14.73 -5.24 -8.23
CA MET A 82 -15.69 -4.55 -7.37
C MET A 82 -15.09 -4.33 -5.98
N TYR A 83 -14.14 -5.14 -5.48
CA TYR A 83 -13.67 -5.05 -4.09
C TYR A 83 -13.15 -3.67 -3.65
N LEU A 84 -12.35 -2.95 -4.47
CA LEU A 84 -11.81 -1.66 -4.04
C LEU A 84 -12.87 -0.56 -4.11
N MET A 85 -13.72 -0.59 -5.14
CA MET A 85 -14.83 0.36 -5.30
C MET A 85 -15.91 0.14 -4.26
N ASP A 86 -16.25 -1.11 -3.98
CA ASP A 86 -17.18 -1.51 -2.92
C ASP A 86 -16.65 -1.09 -1.56
N TYR A 87 -15.35 -1.26 -1.31
CA TYR A 87 -14.74 -0.86 -0.05
C TYR A 87 -14.79 0.66 0.18
N TYR A 88 -14.62 1.44 -0.88
CA TYR A 88 -14.77 2.91 -0.88
C TYR A 88 -16.22 3.40 -0.99
N THR A 89 -17.18 2.50 -1.14
CA THR A 89 -18.59 2.85 -1.05
C THR A 89 -18.91 3.24 0.39
N SER A 90 -19.65 4.34 0.54
CA SER A 90 -19.99 4.87 1.85
C SER A 90 -20.87 3.87 2.62
N SER A 91 -20.40 3.48 3.80
CA SER A 91 -21.19 2.73 4.76
C SER A 91 -21.96 3.71 5.62
N ARG A 92 -23.29 3.65 5.56
CA ARG A 92 -24.16 4.48 6.41
C ARG A 92 -23.93 4.23 7.91
N ILE A 93 -23.33 3.10 8.28
CA ILE A 93 -23.11 2.73 9.69
C ILE A 93 -21.93 3.51 10.27
N ILE A 94 -20.82 3.63 9.53
CA ILE A 94 -19.58 4.27 10.00
C ILE A 94 -19.46 5.72 9.50
N ASP A 95 -19.85 5.98 8.25
CA ASP A 95 -19.49 7.22 7.53
C ASP A 95 -20.48 8.38 7.78
N PHE A 96 -21.04 8.47 8.99
CA PHE A 96 -21.98 9.53 9.38
C PHE A 96 -21.32 10.93 9.37
N GLU A 97 -22.13 11.97 9.11
CA GLU A 97 -21.68 13.33 8.75
C GLU A 97 -20.76 14.12 9.71
N PRO A 98 -20.77 13.99 11.06
CA PRO A 98 -19.95 14.86 11.90
C PRO A 98 -18.44 14.71 11.66
N HIS A 99 -18.00 13.59 11.09
CA HIS A 99 -16.58 13.30 10.87
C HIS A 99 -16.16 13.34 9.39
N SER A 100 -16.99 13.90 8.51
CA SER A 100 -16.71 14.10 7.07
C SER A 100 -15.38 14.83 6.77
N ARG A 101 -14.87 15.63 7.72
CA ARG A 101 -13.56 16.31 7.64
C ARG A 101 -12.39 15.34 7.50
N ILE A 102 -12.47 14.13 8.08
CA ILE A 102 -11.40 13.12 7.99
C ILE A 102 -11.25 12.64 6.54
N TYR A 103 -12.36 12.42 5.85
CA TYR A 103 -12.35 12.02 4.44
C TYR A 103 -11.89 13.12 3.49
N LYS A 104 -12.14 14.40 3.83
CA LYS A 104 -11.52 15.52 3.10
C LYS A 104 -9.99 15.47 3.19
N LYS A 105 -9.44 15.22 4.40
CA LYS A 105 -7.98 15.06 4.59
C LYS A 105 -7.43 13.86 3.82
N LEU A 106 -8.15 12.73 3.81
CA LEU A 106 -7.78 11.58 3.00
C LEU A 106 -7.74 11.93 1.51
N ASN A 107 -8.76 12.63 1.00
CA ASN A 107 -8.80 13.04 -0.41
C ASN A 107 -7.63 13.95 -0.78
N ILE A 108 -7.28 14.92 0.07
CA ILE A 108 -6.11 15.79 -0.10
C ILE A 108 -4.82 14.96 -0.09
N TYR A 109 -4.67 14.05 0.88
CA TYR A 109 -3.51 13.17 0.96
C TYR A 109 -3.34 12.34 -0.31
N LEU A 110 -4.43 11.73 -0.81
CA LEU A 110 -4.40 10.95 -2.05
C LEU A 110 -4.08 11.80 -3.28
N ALA A 111 -4.61 13.02 -3.33
CA ALA A 111 -4.35 13.97 -4.41
C ALA A 111 -2.90 14.49 -4.42
N ILE A 112 -2.23 14.56 -3.26
CA ILE A 112 -0.82 14.96 -3.15
C ILE A 112 0.11 13.77 -3.39
N LEU A 113 -0.24 12.59 -2.88
CA LEU A 113 0.61 11.39 -2.94
C LEU A 113 0.98 11.02 -4.38
N ILE A 114 0.01 11.03 -5.30
CA ILE A 114 0.24 10.61 -6.70
C ILE A 114 1.20 11.57 -7.43
N PRO A 115 0.95 12.89 -7.49
CA PRO A 115 1.91 13.84 -8.07
C PRO A 115 3.27 13.78 -7.40
N PHE A 116 3.33 13.66 -6.08
CA PHE A 116 4.59 13.53 -5.34
C PHE A 116 5.40 12.32 -5.82
N LEU A 117 4.77 11.17 -6.01
CA LEU A 117 5.42 9.96 -6.52
C LEU A 117 5.90 10.11 -7.97
N VAL A 118 5.13 10.83 -8.80
CA VAL A 118 5.53 11.13 -10.18
C VAL A 118 6.75 12.07 -10.18
N VAL A 119 6.72 13.14 -9.40
CA VAL A 119 7.84 14.09 -9.27
C VAL A 119 9.10 13.39 -8.77
N LEU A 120 8.99 12.58 -7.71
CA LEU A 120 10.13 11.85 -7.16
C LEU A 120 10.77 10.90 -8.19
N LYS A 121 9.97 10.31 -9.08
CA LYS A 121 10.49 9.47 -10.16
C LYS A 121 11.08 10.28 -11.31
N ILE A 122 10.51 11.43 -11.66
CA ILE A 122 11.10 12.35 -12.64
C ILE A 122 12.48 12.80 -12.14
N VAL A 123 12.59 13.19 -10.87
CA VAL A 123 13.88 13.52 -10.24
C VAL A 123 14.85 12.36 -10.34
N ASN A 124 14.43 11.14 -9.97
CA ASN A 124 15.28 9.95 -10.08
C ASN A 124 15.74 9.68 -11.53
N MET A 125 14.86 9.90 -12.52
CA MET A 125 15.17 9.74 -13.93
C MET A 125 16.18 10.78 -14.41
N VAL A 126 16.01 12.05 -14.01
CA VAL A 126 16.95 13.14 -14.32
C VAL A 126 18.30 12.86 -13.69
N THR A 127 18.35 12.50 -12.40
CA THR A 127 19.61 12.17 -11.72
C THR A 127 20.30 10.96 -12.34
N PHE A 128 19.54 9.93 -12.72
CA PHE A 128 20.09 8.77 -13.41
C PHE A 128 20.69 9.15 -14.78
N CYS A 129 20.00 9.98 -15.56
CA CYS A 129 20.50 10.43 -16.86
C CYS A 129 21.64 11.43 -16.79
N LEU A 130 21.77 12.22 -15.72
CA LEU A 130 22.94 13.05 -15.47
C LEU A 130 24.16 12.18 -15.09
N SER A 131 23.95 11.09 -14.35
CA SER A 131 25.03 10.19 -13.90
C SER A 131 25.59 9.25 -14.97
N LYS A 132 24.89 9.09 -16.10
CA LYS A 132 25.32 8.23 -17.21
C LYS A 132 25.56 9.07 -18.47
N SER A 133 26.54 8.67 -19.27
CA SER A 133 26.83 9.32 -20.55
C SER A 133 25.66 9.25 -21.55
N PHE A 134 25.74 10.09 -22.59
CA PHE A 134 24.76 10.49 -23.63
C PHE A 134 23.64 9.50 -24.07
N ASN A 135 23.76 8.18 -23.89
CA ASN A 135 22.78 7.20 -24.33
C ASN A 135 21.51 7.09 -23.45
N CYS A 136 21.43 7.81 -22.31
CA CYS A 136 20.24 7.79 -21.45
C CYS A 136 18.99 8.39 -22.11
N TRP A 137 19.18 9.31 -23.06
CA TRP A 137 18.12 10.00 -23.80
C TRP A 137 17.56 9.21 -24.99
N SER A 138 18.03 7.97 -25.21
CA SER A 138 17.41 7.11 -26.22
C SER A 138 15.92 6.92 -25.91
N TRP A 139 15.08 6.98 -26.96
CA TRP A 139 13.64 6.80 -26.83
C TRP A 139 13.26 5.50 -26.08
N VAL A 140 14.06 4.43 -26.26
CA VAL A 140 13.86 3.14 -25.59
C VAL A 140 14.10 3.24 -24.08
N SER A 141 15.14 3.98 -23.64
CA SER A 141 15.43 4.22 -22.22
C SER A 141 14.36 5.10 -21.57
N LEU A 142 13.92 6.17 -22.24
CA LEU A 142 12.83 7.03 -21.76
C LEU A 142 11.54 6.22 -21.58
N LEU A 143 11.20 5.41 -22.57
CA LEU A 143 10.02 4.56 -22.55
C LEU A 143 10.10 3.49 -21.45
N HIS A 144 11.26 2.86 -21.25
CA HIS A 144 11.47 1.93 -20.13
C HIS A 144 11.27 2.59 -18.76
N ASN A 145 11.78 3.82 -18.57
CA ASN A 145 11.58 4.59 -17.34
C ASN A 145 10.12 5.01 -17.15
N LEU A 146 9.40 5.35 -18.22
CA LEU A 146 7.96 5.60 -18.19
C LEU A 146 7.20 4.34 -17.77
N LEU A 147 7.54 3.20 -18.35
CA LEU A 147 6.97 1.89 -18.03
C LEU A 147 7.18 1.50 -16.55
N TRP A 148 8.30 1.89 -15.95
CA TRP A 148 8.55 1.73 -14.52
C TRP A 148 7.52 2.49 -13.65
N ASN A 149 7.13 3.70 -14.06
CA ASN A 149 6.11 4.48 -13.35
C ASN A 149 4.77 3.74 -13.31
N PHE A 150 4.50 2.91 -14.31
CA PHE A 150 3.27 2.12 -14.34
C PHE A 150 3.27 1.03 -13.27
N THR A 151 4.40 0.36 -13.02
CA THR A 151 4.51 -0.62 -11.92
C THR A 151 4.19 0.03 -10.57
N VAL A 152 4.59 1.28 -10.37
CA VAL A 152 4.33 2.06 -9.14
C VAL A 152 2.83 2.27 -8.91
N LEU A 153 2.08 2.59 -9.97
CA LEU A 153 0.62 2.70 -9.90
C LEU A 153 -0.06 1.35 -9.58
N GLY A 154 0.61 0.23 -9.84
CA GLY A 154 0.21 -1.11 -9.43
C GLY A 154 0.29 -1.34 -7.91
N ARG A 155 1.21 -0.65 -7.21
CA ARG A 155 1.49 -0.77 -5.77
C ARG A 155 0.61 0.10 -4.88
N ILE A 156 -0.15 1.04 -5.45
CA ILE A 156 -1.02 1.97 -4.72
C ILE A 156 -2.21 1.31 -3.99
N PRO A 157 -2.89 0.27 -4.50
CA PRO A 157 -4.14 -0.21 -3.90
C PRO A 157 -4.05 -0.64 -2.42
N PRO A 158 -3.00 -1.35 -1.94
CA PRO A 158 -2.83 -1.62 -0.52
C PRO A 158 -2.82 -0.35 0.34
N VAL A 159 -2.09 0.70 -0.07
CA VAL A 159 -2.06 2.00 0.64
C VAL A 159 -3.46 2.56 0.79
N PHE A 160 -4.30 2.44 -0.24
CA PHE A 160 -5.68 2.94 -0.22
C PHE A 160 -6.55 2.16 0.75
N VAL A 161 -6.45 0.83 0.74
CA VAL A 161 -7.18 -0.02 1.68
C VAL A 161 -6.83 0.33 3.13
N PHE A 162 -5.53 0.45 3.45
CA PHE A 162 -5.10 0.83 4.80
C PHE A 162 -5.45 2.27 5.17
N ALA A 163 -5.38 3.21 4.23
CA ALA A 163 -5.72 4.61 4.49
C ALA A 163 -7.22 4.79 4.81
N LEU A 164 -8.11 4.10 4.08
CA LEU A 164 -9.54 4.11 4.39
C LEU A 164 -9.84 3.37 5.70
N LEU A 165 -9.19 2.24 5.94
CA LEU A 165 -9.33 1.50 7.20
C LEU A 165 -8.95 2.37 8.40
N PHE A 166 -7.83 3.08 8.30
CA PHE A 166 -7.38 4.06 9.29
C PHE A 166 -8.43 5.14 9.53
N CYS A 167 -8.98 5.73 8.48
CA CYS A 167 -10.01 6.75 8.62
C CYS A 167 -11.26 6.22 9.33
N ARG A 168 -11.74 5.03 8.96
CA ARG A 168 -12.92 4.41 9.59
C ARG A 168 -12.68 4.00 11.04
N ALA A 169 -11.52 3.40 11.36
CA ALA A 169 -11.14 3.09 12.74
C ALA A 169 -11.08 4.36 13.60
N ARG A 170 -10.48 5.43 13.06
CA ARG A 170 -10.39 6.73 13.73
C ARG A 170 -11.74 7.40 13.95
N ILE A 171 -12.68 7.24 13.02
CA ILE A 171 -14.06 7.72 13.16
C ILE A 171 -14.74 7.00 14.33
N ILE A 172 -14.68 5.66 14.37
CA ILE A 172 -15.28 4.86 15.44
C ILE A 172 -14.70 5.30 16.80
N ARG A 173 -13.37 5.45 16.88
CA ARG A 173 -12.71 5.94 18.10
C ARG A 173 -13.21 7.31 18.53
N ARG A 174 -13.22 8.30 17.63
CA ARG A 174 -13.67 9.66 17.96
C ARG A 174 -15.14 9.70 18.35
N THR A 175 -15.98 8.94 17.66
CA THR A 175 -17.39 8.82 18.03
C THR A 175 -17.55 8.26 19.45
N LEU A 176 -16.72 7.29 19.84
CA LEU A 176 -16.73 6.75 21.20
C LEU A 176 -16.17 7.76 22.23
N GLU A 177 -15.16 8.56 21.88
CA GLU A 177 -14.61 9.62 22.75
C GLU A 177 -15.59 10.77 22.96
N ASP A 178 -16.19 11.27 21.87
CA ASP A 178 -17.01 12.49 21.87
C ASP A 178 -18.40 12.24 22.47
N PHE A 179 -19.02 11.09 22.17
CA PHE A 179 -20.40 10.79 22.56
C PHE A 179 -20.50 9.74 23.67
N GLY A 180 -19.45 8.95 23.92
CA GLY A 180 -19.51 7.83 24.84
C GLY A 180 -20.45 6.70 24.37
N ILE A 181 -20.80 5.81 25.30
CA ILE A 181 -21.80 4.75 25.09
C ILE A 181 -23.08 5.15 25.85
N ASP A 182 -24.18 5.30 25.11
CA ASP A 182 -25.49 5.66 25.66
C ASP A 182 -26.11 4.49 26.45
N HIS A 183 -26.86 4.81 27.51
CA HIS A 183 -27.50 3.82 28.37
C HIS A 183 -28.71 3.09 27.73
N GLY A 184 -29.15 3.48 26.52
CA GLY A 184 -30.31 2.91 25.84
C GLY A 184 -29.97 2.03 24.62
N GLN A 185 -30.67 0.89 24.47
CA GLN A 185 -30.49 -0.06 23.36
C GLN A 185 -30.81 0.55 21.96
N THR A 186 -31.66 1.57 21.92
CA THR A 186 -32.12 2.28 20.71
C THR A 186 -31.46 3.65 20.52
N GLY A 187 -30.55 4.05 21.42
CA GLY A 187 -29.84 5.33 21.34
C GLY A 187 -29.00 5.45 20.06
N LYS A 188 -28.79 6.69 19.60
CA LYS A 188 -27.97 6.98 18.42
C LYS A 188 -26.53 6.48 18.56
N TYR A 189 -26.05 6.26 19.79
CA TYR A 189 -24.74 5.69 20.14
C TYR A 189 -24.88 4.51 21.13
N SER A 190 -25.81 3.59 20.86
CA SER A 190 -25.95 2.38 21.65
C SER A 190 -24.79 1.40 21.44
N THR A 191 -24.56 0.54 22.44
CA THR A 191 -23.59 -0.57 22.37
C THR A 191 -23.75 -1.41 21.10
N LYS A 192 -24.99 -1.72 20.72
CA LYS A 192 -25.31 -2.51 19.51
C LYS A 192 -24.81 -1.82 18.24
N LYS A 193 -24.93 -0.49 18.17
CA LYS A 193 -24.46 0.28 17.02
C LYS A 193 -22.94 0.29 16.94
N PHE A 194 -22.23 0.39 18.06
CA PHE A 194 -20.77 0.27 18.08
C PHE A 194 -20.29 -1.12 17.66
N ILE A 195 -20.99 -2.18 18.07
CA ILE A 195 -20.73 -3.55 17.59
C ILE A 195 -20.88 -3.59 16.07
N GLN A 196 -22.00 -3.09 15.52
CA GLN A 196 -22.24 -3.05 14.07
C GLN A 196 -21.20 -2.22 13.31
N MET A 197 -20.76 -1.09 13.86
CA MET A 197 -19.68 -0.28 13.29
C MET A 197 -18.38 -1.07 13.22
N TYR A 198 -18.01 -1.76 14.31
CA TYR A 198 -16.79 -2.54 14.38
C TYR A 198 -16.84 -3.78 13.47
N GLU A 199 -17.97 -4.49 13.46
CA GLU A 199 -18.23 -5.61 12.56
C GLU A 199 -18.11 -5.19 11.10
N THR A 200 -18.75 -4.08 10.72
CA THR A 200 -18.65 -3.52 9.35
C THR A 200 -17.22 -3.14 8.98
N LEU A 201 -16.42 -2.65 9.95
CA LEU A 201 -15.00 -2.34 9.76
C LEU A 201 -14.21 -3.62 9.45
N VAL A 202 -14.36 -4.64 10.30
CA VAL A 202 -13.66 -5.93 10.21
C VAL A 202 -14.05 -6.66 8.92
N ASP A 203 -15.34 -6.78 8.62
CA ASP A 203 -15.83 -7.47 7.43
C ASP A 203 -15.44 -6.75 6.14
N GLY A 204 -15.46 -5.41 6.16
CA GLY A 204 -14.95 -4.60 5.06
C GLY A 204 -13.47 -4.88 4.80
N PHE A 205 -12.66 -4.96 5.86
CA PHE A 205 -11.24 -5.29 5.74
C PHE A 205 -11.04 -6.72 5.24
N LYS A 206 -11.68 -7.73 5.82
CA LYS A 206 -11.54 -9.15 5.41
C LYS A 206 -11.81 -9.36 3.91
N LYS A 207 -12.79 -8.63 3.34
CA LYS A 207 -13.09 -8.66 1.89
C LYS A 207 -11.96 -8.12 1.01
N THR A 208 -11.16 -7.18 1.51
CA THR A 208 -10.09 -6.50 0.77
C THR A 208 -8.69 -6.91 1.19
N GLU A 209 -8.57 -7.64 2.29
CA GLU A 209 -7.33 -8.07 2.90
C GLU A 209 -6.55 -9.00 1.96
N HIS A 210 -7.18 -10.06 1.47
CA HIS A 210 -6.53 -11.05 0.62
C HIS A 210 -5.87 -10.44 -0.64
N PRO A 211 -6.57 -9.68 -1.50
CA PRO A 211 -5.95 -9.08 -2.67
C PRO A 211 -4.87 -8.05 -2.30
N SER A 212 -5.02 -7.33 -1.18
CA SER A 212 -4.02 -6.38 -0.71
C SER A 212 -2.74 -7.08 -0.23
N LYS A 213 -2.89 -8.17 0.55
CA LYS A 213 -1.79 -9.02 0.99
C LYS A 213 -1.05 -9.62 -0.19
N GLN A 214 -1.77 -10.17 -1.18
CA GLN A 214 -1.15 -10.72 -2.38
C GLN A 214 -0.32 -9.68 -3.15
N LEU A 215 -0.82 -8.45 -3.31
CA LEU A 215 -0.05 -7.38 -3.97
C LEU A 215 1.22 -7.01 -3.21
N LEU A 216 1.15 -6.91 -1.87
CA LEU A 216 2.32 -6.67 -1.02
C LEU A 216 3.32 -7.83 -1.04
N THR A 217 2.81 -9.07 -1.07
CA THR A 217 3.63 -10.27 -1.18
C THR A 217 4.40 -10.31 -2.51
N VAL A 218 3.72 -10.04 -3.63
CA VAL A 218 4.35 -9.98 -4.95
C VAL A 218 5.41 -8.88 -4.99
N PHE A 219 5.12 -7.72 -4.38
CA PHE A 219 6.09 -6.64 -4.23
C PHE A 219 7.37 -7.10 -3.53
N LEU A 220 7.25 -7.75 -2.37
CA LEU A 220 8.40 -8.24 -1.61
C LEU A 220 9.19 -9.31 -2.38
N LEU A 221 8.49 -10.28 -3.01
CA LEU A 221 9.12 -11.31 -3.83
C LEU A 221 9.94 -10.74 -4.98
N CYS A 222 9.45 -9.68 -5.64
CA CYS A 222 10.13 -9.11 -6.80
C CYS A 222 11.19 -8.07 -6.41
N SER A 223 10.93 -7.29 -5.35
CA SER A 223 11.79 -6.16 -4.96
C SER A 223 12.93 -6.56 -4.03
N THR A 224 12.73 -7.51 -3.12
CA THR A 224 13.76 -7.89 -2.14
C THR A 224 14.99 -8.54 -2.80
N PRO A 225 14.87 -9.53 -3.71
CA PRO A 225 16.03 -10.11 -4.38
C PRO A 225 16.79 -9.09 -5.23
N LYS A 226 16.04 -8.19 -5.90
CA LYS A 226 16.61 -7.09 -6.67
C LYS A 226 17.45 -6.18 -5.76
N LEU A 227 16.89 -5.76 -4.63
CA LEU A 227 17.58 -4.88 -3.67
C LEU A 227 18.85 -5.55 -3.14
N ILE A 228 18.80 -6.83 -2.77
CA ILE A 228 19.96 -7.57 -2.28
C ILE A 228 21.07 -7.61 -3.34
N LEU A 229 20.72 -7.94 -4.59
CA LEU A 229 21.67 -7.99 -5.69
C LEU A 229 22.30 -6.61 -5.98
N GLU A 230 21.48 -5.55 -6.04
CA GLU A 230 21.95 -4.19 -6.28
C GLU A 230 22.82 -3.68 -5.13
N THR A 231 22.46 -3.98 -3.87
CA THR A 231 23.29 -3.71 -2.70
C THR A 231 24.64 -4.38 -2.85
N PHE A 232 24.68 -5.68 -3.15
CA PHE A 232 25.91 -6.44 -3.28
C PHE A 232 26.82 -5.89 -4.38
N LEU A 233 26.27 -5.61 -5.56
CA LEU A 233 27.01 -5.02 -6.67
C LEU A 233 27.55 -3.62 -6.34
N MET A 234 26.80 -2.83 -5.58
CA MET A 234 27.22 -1.52 -5.11
C MET A 234 28.37 -1.63 -4.09
N LEU A 235 28.28 -2.55 -3.12
CA LEU A 235 29.33 -2.78 -2.14
C LEU A 235 30.64 -3.24 -2.78
N ASN A 236 30.59 -4.15 -3.75
CA ASN A 236 31.80 -4.58 -4.47
C ASN A 236 32.48 -3.42 -5.20
N LYS A 237 31.70 -2.55 -5.86
CA LYS A 237 32.24 -1.35 -6.51
C LYS A 237 32.87 -0.38 -5.52
N ILE A 238 32.28 -0.24 -4.33
CA ILE A 238 32.85 0.60 -3.26
C ILE A 238 34.18 0.02 -2.77
N LYS A 239 34.29 -1.31 -2.66
CA LYS A 239 35.56 -1.96 -2.31
C LYS A 239 36.65 -1.76 -3.37
N GLU A 240 36.29 -1.84 -4.64
CA GLU A 240 37.24 -1.70 -5.75
C GLU A 240 37.69 -0.25 -6.00
N SER A 241 36.75 0.69 -5.98
CA SER A 241 36.97 2.07 -6.47
C SER A 241 36.75 3.16 -5.42
N GLY A 242 36.40 2.78 -4.20
CA GLY A 242 35.99 3.72 -3.15
C GLY A 242 34.53 4.20 -3.30
N PRO A 243 34.02 4.95 -2.31
CA PRO A 243 32.65 5.46 -2.33
C PRO A 243 32.49 6.59 -3.35
N ILE A 244 31.63 6.39 -4.35
CA ILE A 244 31.22 7.43 -5.29
C ILE A 244 29.88 8.00 -4.82
N VAL A 245 29.90 9.21 -4.27
CA VAL A 245 28.74 9.88 -3.63
C VAL A 245 27.52 9.90 -4.56
N GLU A 246 27.71 10.19 -5.84
CA GLU A 246 26.63 10.24 -6.83
C GLU A 246 25.91 8.90 -6.98
N LYS A 247 26.66 7.80 -7.13
CA LYS A 247 26.09 6.44 -7.28
C LYS A 247 25.36 6.01 -6.01
N LEU A 248 25.89 6.38 -4.84
CA LEU A 248 25.25 6.15 -3.55
C LEU A 248 23.94 6.93 -3.42
N ALA A 249 23.92 8.19 -3.83
CA ALA A 249 22.71 9.02 -3.80
C ALA A 249 21.61 8.46 -4.72
N VAL A 250 21.95 8.08 -5.95
CA VAL A 250 21.00 7.45 -6.89
C VAL A 250 20.43 6.15 -6.32
N TYR A 251 21.30 5.29 -5.78
CA TYR A 251 20.87 4.04 -5.14
C TYR A 251 19.94 4.27 -3.95
N ALA A 252 20.26 5.24 -3.09
CA ALA A 252 19.44 5.58 -1.92
C ALA A 252 18.06 6.11 -2.33
N ILE A 253 17.99 7.00 -3.34
CA ILE A 253 16.74 7.55 -3.86
C ILE A 253 15.88 6.43 -4.48
N GLU A 254 16.47 5.55 -5.30
CA GLU A 254 15.75 4.44 -5.91
C GLU A 254 15.19 3.47 -4.86
N THR A 255 16.02 3.13 -3.87
CA THR A 255 15.63 2.23 -2.77
C THR A 255 14.50 2.83 -1.95
N PHE A 256 14.63 4.09 -1.53
CA PHE A 256 13.63 4.81 -0.74
C PHE A 256 12.29 4.89 -1.49
N TYR A 257 12.33 5.32 -2.74
CA TYR A 257 11.14 5.42 -3.60
C TYR A 257 10.41 4.09 -3.75
N THR A 258 11.16 3.03 -4.02
CA THR A 258 10.62 1.68 -4.27
C THR A 258 9.88 1.14 -3.05
N HIS A 259 10.41 1.39 -1.86
CA HIS A 259 9.88 0.83 -0.60
C HIS A 259 8.92 1.76 0.13
N LEU A 260 8.77 3.01 -0.32
CA LEU A 260 7.88 3.99 0.31
C LEU A 260 6.44 3.46 0.51
N PHE A 261 5.89 2.72 -0.46
CA PHE A 261 4.53 2.14 -0.36
C PHE A 261 4.40 1.13 0.77
N PHE A 262 5.43 0.30 0.94
CA PHE A 262 5.48 -0.70 2.00
C PHE A 262 5.58 -0.02 3.36
N VAL A 263 6.46 0.98 3.48
CA VAL A 263 6.63 1.80 4.68
C VAL A 263 5.33 2.52 5.05
N VAL A 264 4.70 3.21 4.09
CA VAL A 264 3.43 3.93 4.32
C VAL A 264 2.32 2.96 4.74
N SER A 265 2.22 1.78 4.10
CA SER A 265 1.22 0.78 4.47
C SER A 265 1.42 0.27 5.90
N SER A 266 2.68 0.02 6.31
CA SER A 266 3.01 -0.39 7.67
C SER A 266 2.76 0.71 8.70
N ILE A 267 3.09 1.97 8.40
CA ILE A 267 2.78 3.10 9.28
C ILE A 267 1.27 3.23 9.47
N LEU A 268 0.49 3.16 8.39
CA LEU A 268 -0.97 3.22 8.46
C LEU A 268 -1.54 2.07 9.30
N PHE A 269 -0.99 0.85 9.15
CA PHE A 269 -1.42 -0.30 9.92
C PHE A 269 -1.11 -0.17 11.41
N ASP A 270 0.07 0.35 11.78
CA ASP A 270 0.39 0.62 13.18
C ASP A 270 -0.52 1.71 13.78
N LEU A 271 -0.83 2.76 13.01
CA LEU A 271 -1.79 3.79 13.43
C LEU A 271 -3.20 3.22 13.63
N ILE A 272 -3.63 2.28 12.77
CA ILE A 272 -4.89 1.55 12.95
C ILE A 272 -4.85 0.78 14.27
N ASN A 273 -3.77 0.05 14.55
CA ASN A 273 -3.63 -0.71 15.80
C ASN A 273 -3.70 0.21 17.03
N VAL A 274 -3.06 1.39 16.98
CA VAL A 274 -3.18 2.39 18.05
C VAL A 274 -4.63 2.83 18.26
N ASP A 275 -5.35 3.15 17.19
CA ASP A 275 -6.76 3.54 17.27
C ASP A 275 -7.64 2.40 17.82
N LEU A 276 -7.40 1.15 17.40
CA LEU A 276 -8.12 -0.04 17.89
C LEU A 276 -7.85 -0.33 19.36
N GLN A 277 -6.59 -0.19 19.83
CA GLN A 277 -6.26 -0.34 21.24
C GLN A 277 -6.89 0.77 22.08
N ARG A 278 -6.91 2.01 21.57
CA ARG A 278 -7.58 3.11 22.26
C ARG A 278 -9.09 2.89 22.36
N ILE A 279 -9.74 2.33 21.35
CA ILE A 279 -11.15 1.89 21.43
C ILE A 279 -11.35 0.90 22.58
N LYS A 280 -10.49 -0.12 22.71
CA LYS A 280 -10.56 -1.09 23.81
C LYS A 280 -10.44 -0.41 25.18
N ILE A 281 -9.49 0.50 25.33
CA ILE A 281 -9.29 1.26 26.58
C ILE A 281 -10.55 2.06 26.94
N LEU A 282 -11.14 2.79 25.97
CA LEU A 282 -12.34 3.59 26.21
C LEU A 282 -13.55 2.74 26.63
N ILE A 283 -13.70 1.55 26.04
CA ILE A 283 -14.76 0.60 26.43
C ILE A 283 -14.55 0.14 27.89
N VAL A 284 -13.32 -0.17 28.28
CA VAL A 284 -12.98 -0.58 29.65
C VAL A 284 -13.20 0.56 30.64
N GLU A 285 -12.76 1.78 30.33
CA GLU A 285 -13.01 2.96 31.15
C GLU A 285 -14.52 3.19 31.36
N LYS A 286 -15.32 3.04 30.30
CA LYS A 286 -16.78 3.16 30.39
C LYS A 286 -17.39 2.05 31.24
N ARG A 287 -16.88 0.81 31.13
CA ARG A 287 -17.30 -0.32 31.96
C ARG A 287 -17.06 -0.04 33.46
N MET A 288 -15.89 0.52 33.81
CA MET A 288 -15.55 0.86 35.20
C MET A 288 -16.43 1.97 35.77
N LYS A 289 -16.76 2.99 34.97
CA LYS A 289 -17.58 4.13 35.40
C LYS A 289 -19.08 3.81 35.50
N THR A 290 -19.54 2.72 34.90
CA THR A 290 -20.96 2.37 34.85
C THR A 290 -21.42 1.69 36.14
N LYS A 291 -22.36 2.32 36.86
CA LYS A 291 -23.01 1.75 38.05
C LYS A 291 -24.15 0.76 37.73
N ASN A 292 -24.83 0.93 36.58
CA ASN A 292 -25.94 0.07 36.19
C ASN A 292 -25.44 -1.29 35.66
N LEU A 293 -25.82 -2.39 36.31
CA LEU A 293 -25.41 -3.76 35.98
C LEU A 293 -25.79 -4.16 34.55
N LYS A 294 -27.01 -3.81 34.09
CA LYS A 294 -27.47 -4.16 32.73
C LYS A 294 -26.62 -3.48 31.67
N HIS A 295 -26.34 -2.19 31.84
CA HIS A 295 -25.48 -1.45 30.91
C HIS A 295 -24.03 -1.95 30.96
N ARG A 296 -23.52 -2.29 32.16
CA ARG A 296 -22.19 -2.88 32.32
C ARG A 296 -22.05 -4.20 31.56
N ASN A 297 -23.07 -5.06 31.59
CA ASN A 297 -23.09 -6.31 30.83
C ASN A 297 -23.14 -6.08 29.31
N GLU A 298 -23.83 -5.05 28.83
CA GLU A 298 -23.83 -4.69 27.41
C GLU A 298 -22.45 -4.19 26.97
N VAL A 299 -21.84 -3.27 27.73
CA VAL A 299 -20.48 -2.79 27.46
C VAL A 299 -19.46 -3.94 27.49
N GLU A 300 -19.65 -4.93 28.37
CA GLU A 300 -18.81 -6.13 28.39
C GLU A 300 -18.94 -6.98 27.14
N LYS A 301 -20.16 -7.15 26.60
CA LYS A 301 -20.35 -7.83 25.30
C LYS A 301 -19.62 -7.12 24.17
N LEU A 302 -19.65 -5.78 24.15
CA LEU A 302 -18.89 -5.00 23.17
C LEU A 302 -17.38 -5.21 23.35
N PHE A 303 -16.88 -5.21 24.59
CA PHE A 303 -15.47 -5.47 24.88
C PHE A 303 -15.04 -6.85 24.39
N GLN A 304 -15.78 -7.89 24.74
CA GLN A 304 -15.52 -9.27 24.31
C GLN A 304 -15.55 -9.38 22.78
N PHE A 305 -16.50 -8.73 22.12
CA PHE A 305 -16.57 -8.72 20.66
C PHE A 305 -15.32 -8.08 20.03
N VAL A 306 -14.95 -6.87 20.46
CA VAL A 306 -13.76 -6.15 19.97
C VAL A 306 -12.46 -6.89 20.32
N GLN A 307 -12.42 -7.64 21.42
CA GLN A 307 -11.29 -8.47 21.78
C GLN A 307 -11.19 -9.73 20.90
N SER A 308 -12.31 -10.36 20.57
CA SER A 308 -12.38 -11.59 19.77
C SER A 308 -12.10 -11.38 18.28
N GLN A 309 -12.43 -10.19 17.74
CA GLN A 309 -12.27 -9.87 16.32
C GLN A 309 -11.07 -8.94 16.12
N THR A 310 -9.86 -9.49 16.12
CA THR A 310 -8.65 -8.71 15.85
C THR A 310 -8.47 -8.45 14.35
N ILE A 311 -7.97 -7.26 14.02
CA ILE A 311 -7.55 -6.92 12.65
C ILE A 311 -6.05 -7.17 12.58
N GLU A 312 -5.66 -8.25 11.91
CA GLU A 312 -4.25 -8.66 11.79
C GLU A 312 -3.84 -8.76 10.33
N CYS A 313 -2.77 -8.06 9.96
CA CYS A 313 -2.21 -8.12 8.62
C CYS A 313 -0.85 -8.83 8.66
N THR A 314 -0.87 -10.15 8.50
CA THR A 314 0.32 -10.98 8.31
C THR A 314 0.49 -11.38 6.84
N LEU A 315 1.68 -11.15 6.30
CA LEU A 315 2.12 -11.60 4.97
C LEU A 315 2.74 -13.00 5.13
N TRP A 316 2.26 -13.97 4.35
CA TRP A 316 2.63 -15.39 4.44
C TRP A 316 2.55 -16.00 5.84
N ARG A 317 1.67 -15.49 6.71
CA ARG A 317 1.53 -15.93 8.12
C ARG A 317 2.77 -15.69 9.01
N VAL A 318 3.87 -15.18 8.46
CA VAL A 318 5.14 -14.99 9.18
C VAL A 318 5.45 -13.51 9.40
N LEU A 319 5.29 -12.68 8.37
CA LEU A 319 5.72 -11.28 8.42
C LEU A 319 4.53 -10.39 8.76
N SER A 320 4.46 -9.91 9.99
CA SER A 320 3.48 -8.88 10.37
C SER A 320 3.80 -7.55 9.69
N LEU A 321 2.78 -6.87 9.17
CA LEU A 321 2.93 -5.57 8.54
C LEU A 321 2.99 -4.48 9.62
N ASN A 322 4.16 -4.25 10.20
CA ASN A 322 4.39 -3.21 11.19
C ASN A 322 5.70 -2.47 10.91
N VAL A 323 5.84 -1.26 11.46
CA VAL A 323 7.04 -0.42 11.30
C VAL A 323 8.24 -1.06 12.00
N ARG A 324 8.01 -1.79 13.10
CA ARG A 324 9.07 -2.49 13.84
C ARG A 324 9.84 -3.46 12.94
N ASN A 325 9.16 -4.29 12.16
CA ASN A 325 9.80 -5.25 11.26
C ASN A 325 10.58 -4.54 10.15
N ILE A 326 10.10 -3.40 9.65
CA ILE A 326 10.83 -2.58 8.69
C ILE A 326 12.12 -2.04 9.32
N LEU A 327 12.04 -1.48 10.53
CA LEU A 327 13.20 -0.96 11.23
C LEU A 327 14.21 -2.06 11.56
N SER A 328 13.75 -3.24 11.98
CA SER A 328 14.60 -4.41 12.18
C SER A 328 15.28 -4.85 10.89
N PHE A 329 14.56 -4.88 9.77
CA PHE A 329 15.15 -5.20 8.47
C PHE A 329 16.20 -4.17 8.02
N VAL A 330 15.91 -2.87 8.18
CA VAL A 330 16.87 -1.79 7.86
C VAL A 330 18.10 -1.88 8.76
N SER A 331 17.91 -2.10 10.07
CA SER A 331 19.01 -2.27 11.02
C SER A 331 19.89 -3.47 10.65
N PHE A 332 19.27 -4.61 10.31
CA PHE A 332 19.96 -5.79 9.81
C PHE A 332 20.74 -5.46 8.53
N ALA A 333 20.10 -4.85 7.53
CA ALA A 333 20.74 -4.50 6.26
C ALA A 333 21.94 -3.55 6.45
N VAL A 334 21.81 -2.52 7.29
CA VAL A 334 22.93 -1.61 7.62
C VAL A 334 24.06 -2.37 8.30
N THR A 335 23.76 -3.24 9.26
CA THR A 335 24.76 -4.05 9.95
C THR A 335 25.50 -4.98 8.98
N THR A 336 24.75 -5.63 8.07
CA THR A 336 25.33 -6.49 7.04
C THR A 336 26.18 -5.70 6.06
N ILE A 337 25.75 -4.51 5.63
CA ILE A 337 26.53 -3.62 4.78
C ILE A 337 27.86 -3.26 5.44
N ILE A 338 27.83 -2.85 6.72
CA ILE A 338 29.03 -2.50 7.49
C ILE A 338 29.95 -3.72 7.60
N ALA A 339 29.42 -4.88 7.96
CA ALA A 339 30.20 -6.11 8.08
C ALA A 339 30.86 -6.49 6.74
N VAL A 340 30.11 -6.44 5.63
CA VAL A 340 30.64 -6.72 4.29
C VAL A 340 31.77 -5.75 3.93
N LEU A 341 31.62 -4.45 4.22
CA LEU A 341 32.67 -3.45 3.97
C LEU A 341 33.92 -3.67 4.84
N GLN A 342 33.75 -4.14 6.07
CA GLN A 342 34.85 -4.43 7.01
C GLN A 342 35.61 -5.72 6.69
N ILE A 343 34.99 -6.68 6.00
CA ILE A 343 35.69 -7.88 5.51
C ILE A 343 36.77 -7.41 4.53
N LYS A 344 38.02 -7.42 5.00
CA LYS A 344 39.23 -7.18 4.21
C LYS A 344 39.20 -8.15 3.03
N ASN A 345 39.55 -7.69 1.83
CA ASN A 345 39.80 -8.58 0.69
C ASN A 345 41.03 -9.44 1.03
N ASN A 346 40.83 -10.51 1.79
CA ASN A 346 41.79 -11.58 1.90
C ASN A 346 41.65 -12.39 0.62
N ASN A 347 42.51 -12.10 -0.35
CA ASN A 347 42.75 -12.82 -1.61
C ASN A 347 41.78 -12.51 -2.76
N ILE A 348 42.13 -11.52 -3.58
CA ILE A 348 42.42 -11.77 -5.00
C ILE A 348 43.74 -11.03 -5.29
N TYR A 349 44.72 -11.76 -5.81
CA TYR A 349 46.09 -11.32 -6.10
C TYR A 349 46.16 -10.06 -6.97
#